data_AF-A0A4V3C3K0-F1
#
_entry.id   AF-A0A4V3C3K0-F1
#
_cell.length_a   1.000
_cell.length_b   1.000
_cell.length_c   1.000
_cell.angle_alpha   90.00
_cell.angle_beta   90.00
_cell.angle_gamma   90.00
#
_symmetry.space_group_name_H-M   'P 1'
#
loop_
_entity.id
_entity.type
_entity.pdbx_description
1 polymer ?
#
loop_
_entity_poly.entity_id
_entity_poly.type
_entity_poly.pdbx_seq_one_letter_code
_entity_poly.pdbx_strand_id
1 'polypeptide(L)'
;MESNLNSIASTVIINIENNIAKILPFLNEKLVWPELESVKSEILMSILTGCNQAAITLINHWLERSFKMALIYHTSGGRKDNFTLQAEIYESAIKKYDNCTLNDNINSCYDLHLIDDAIKTSLTVIRKKFRNAYSHAEANKIFDNLAAPISISATEKAHQFSIKSQSIAYMPLIYGLAQEILAEEEAFPYFLSVREIINHLAIKVENIKI
;
A
#
# COMPACT_ATOMS: atom_id res chain seq x y z
N MET A 1 13.74 -25.79 -19.18
CA MET A 1 12.98 -24.53 -19.39
C MET A 1 11.50 -24.78 -19.10
N GLU A 2 10.88 -25.77 -19.74
CA GLU A 2 9.48 -26.19 -19.45
C GLU A 2 9.26 -26.61 -17.98
N SER A 3 10.21 -27.33 -17.38
CA SER A 3 10.16 -27.72 -15.95
C SER A 3 10.05 -26.53 -15.00
N ASN A 4 10.70 -25.40 -15.33
CA ASN A 4 10.71 -24.20 -14.49
C ASN A 4 9.42 -23.38 -14.66
N LEU A 5 8.88 -23.34 -15.89
CA LEU A 5 7.59 -22.70 -16.16
C LEU A 5 6.45 -23.42 -15.44
N ASN A 6 6.45 -24.75 -15.44
CA ASN A 6 5.46 -25.53 -14.69
C ASN A 6 5.53 -25.25 -13.19
N SER A 7 6.74 -25.15 -12.63
CA SER A 7 6.92 -24.80 -11.21
C SER A 7 6.37 -23.39 -10.90
N ILE A 8 6.65 -22.40 -11.75
CA ILE A 8 6.15 -21.04 -11.58
C ILE A 8 4.63 -21.02 -11.65
N ALA A 9 4.05 -21.69 -12.65
CA ALA A 9 2.60 -21.78 -12.82
C ALA A 9 1.93 -22.43 -11.61
N SER A 10 2.49 -23.52 -11.08
CA SER A 10 1.98 -24.18 -9.88
C SER A 10 2.00 -23.25 -8.66
N THR A 11 3.08 -22.51 -8.43
CA THR A 11 3.15 -21.54 -7.32
C THR A 11 2.08 -20.45 -7.45
N VAL A 12 1.89 -19.90 -8.66
CA VAL A 12 0.86 -18.89 -8.91
C VAL A 12 -0.54 -19.44 -8.68
N ILE A 13 -0.83 -20.67 -9.12
CA ILE A 13 -2.12 -21.33 -8.91
C ILE A 13 -2.40 -21.51 -7.41
N ILE A 14 -1.42 -22.00 -6.65
CA ILE A 14 -1.55 -22.17 -5.19
C ILE A 14 -1.85 -20.82 -4.53
N ASN A 15 -1.14 -19.76 -4.91
CA ASN A 15 -1.40 -18.42 -4.38
C ASN A 15 -2.81 -17.93 -4.72
N ILE A 16 -3.28 -18.16 -5.94
CA ILE A 16 -4.65 -17.82 -6.35
C ILE A 16 -5.66 -18.57 -5.47
N GLU A 17 -5.52 -19.88 -5.30
CA GLU A 17 -6.41 -20.71 -4.49
C GLU A 17 -6.47 -20.23 -3.03
N ASN A 18 -5.32 -19.88 -2.45
CA ASN A 18 -5.22 -19.38 -1.08
C ASN A 18 -5.84 -17.99 -0.91
N ASN A 19 -5.79 -17.14 -1.94
CA ASN A 19 -6.14 -15.72 -1.85
C ASN A 19 -7.49 -15.36 -2.49
N ILE A 20 -8.08 -16.23 -3.31
CA ILE A 20 -9.28 -15.88 -4.07
C ILE A 20 -10.46 -15.54 -3.16
N ALA A 21 -10.67 -16.29 -2.08
CA ALA A 21 -11.80 -16.07 -1.17
C ALA A 21 -11.76 -14.68 -0.52
N LYS A 22 -10.56 -14.17 -0.17
CA LYS A 22 -10.40 -12.84 0.44
C LYS A 22 -10.44 -11.70 -0.60
N ILE A 23 -10.04 -11.96 -1.84
CA ILE A 23 -9.96 -10.94 -2.91
C ILE A 23 -11.27 -10.79 -3.70
N LEU A 24 -11.99 -11.88 -3.92
CA LEU A 24 -13.19 -11.93 -4.77
C LEU A 24 -14.24 -10.86 -4.45
N PRO A 25 -14.54 -10.52 -3.18
CA PRO A 25 -15.51 -9.46 -2.87
C PRO A 25 -15.12 -8.08 -3.44
N PHE A 26 -13.82 -7.82 -3.59
CA PHE A 26 -13.28 -6.51 -3.97
C PHE A 26 -13.03 -6.36 -5.47
N LEU A 27 -12.93 -7.47 -6.20
CA LEU A 27 -12.75 -7.45 -7.66
C LEU A 27 -13.95 -6.84 -8.38
N ASN A 28 -15.16 -7.10 -7.88
CA ASN A 28 -16.41 -6.63 -8.48
C ASN A 28 -16.94 -5.35 -7.82
N GLU A 29 -16.34 -4.93 -6.71
CA GLU A 29 -16.70 -3.66 -6.08
C GLU A 29 -16.34 -2.50 -7.02
N LYS A 30 -17.24 -1.53 -7.20
CA LYS A 30 -16.93 -0.29 -7.91
C LYS A 30 -16.55 0.80 -6.95
N LEU A 31 -15.47 1.51 -7.24
CA LEU A 31 -15.06 2.73 -6.57
C LEU A 31 -15.95 3.89 -6.98
N VAL A 32 -16.07 4.86 -6.07
CA VAL A 32 -16.72 6.15 -6.34
C VAL A 32 -15.95 6.93 -7.43
N TRP A 33 -14.62 6.80 -7.44
CA TRP A 33 -13.73 7.38 -8.45
C TRP A 33 -13.23 6.30 -9.41
N PRO A 34 -13.85 6.15 -10.60
CA PRO A 34 -13.48 5.11 -11.56
C PRO A 34 -12.05 5.27 -12.11
N GLU A 35 -11.46 6.47 -12.04
CA GLU A 35 -10.10 6.76 -12.49
C GLU A 35 -9.03 6.03 -11.66
N LEU A 36 -9.41 5.48 -10.51
CA LEU A 36 -8.56 4.72 -9.60
C LEU A 36 -8.70 3.20 -9.76
N GLU A 37 -9.61 2.72 -10.62
CA GLU A 37 -9.93 1.29 -10.76
C GLU A 37 -8.80 0.45 -11.33
N SER A 38 -8.01 1.00 -12.26
CA SER A 38 -6.87 0.28 -12.84
C SER A 38 -5.84 -0.07 -11.77
N VAL A 39 -5.46 0.92 -10.94
CA VAL A 39 -4.51 0.72 -9.85
C VAL A 39 -5.08 -0.25 -8.80
N LYS A 40 -6.37 -0.14 -8.44
CA LYS A 40 -7.02 -1.11 -7.55
C LYS A 40 -6.94 -2.53 -8.10
N SER A 41 -7.21 -2.70 -9.39
CA SER A 41 -7.16 -4.01 -10.05
C SER A 41 -5.75 -4.60 -10.00
N GLU A 42 -4.72 -3.79 -10.27
CA GLU A 42 -3.32 -4.22 -10.18
C GLU A 42 -2.92 -4.61 -8.74
N ILE A 43 -3.39 -3.87 -7.73
CA ILE A 43 -3.20 -4.22 -6.31
C ILE A 43 -3.81 -5.58 -6.02
N LEU A 44 -5.08 -5.78 -6.37
CA LEU A 44 -5.81 -7.02 -6.08
C LEU A 44 -5.17 -8.22 -6.80
N MET A 45 -4.76 -8.05 -8.06
CA MET A 45 -4.05 -9.09 -8.81
C MET A 45 -2.68 -9.41 -8.22
N SER A 46 -1.96 -8.39 -7.71
CA SER A 46 -0.69 -8.59 -7.03
C SER A 46 -0.85 -9.41 -5.76
N ILE A 47 -1.87 -9.10 -4.93
CA ILE A 47 -2.16 -9.88 -3.73
C ILE A 47 -2.62 -11.30 -4.10
N LEU A 48 -3.49 -11.42 -5.10
CA LEU A 48 -4.03 -12.70 -5.57
C LEU A 48 -2.92 -13.66 -6.02
N THR A 49 -1.88 -13.14 -6.67
CA THR A 49 -0.76 -13.94 -7.21
C THR A 49 0.42 -14.10 -6.25
N GLY A 50 0.37 -13.49 -5.06
CA GLY A 50 1.44 -13.54 -4.05
C GLY A 50 2.53 -12.48 -4.22
N CYS A 51 2.39 -11.54 -5.16
CA CYS A 51 3.28 -10.41 -5.38
C CYS A 51 3.04 -9.28 -4.34
N ASN A 52 3.08 -9.61 -3.05
CA ASN A 52 2.60 -8.73 -1.97
C ASN A 52 3.42 -7.45 -1.79
N GLN A 53 4.74 -7.47 -2.05
CA GLN A 53 5.56 -6.24 -2.01
C GLN A 53 5.17 -5.25 -3.12
N ALA A 54 4.84 -5.77 -4.31
CA ALA A 54 4.33 -4.95 -5.41
C ALA A 54 2.96 -4.36 -5.04
N ALA A 55 2.10 -5.16 -4.40
CA ALA A 55 0.82 -4.68 -3.88
C ALA A 55 1.00 -3.52 -2.90
N ILE A 56 1.88 -3.63 -1.89
CA ILE A 56 2.15 -2.55 -0.93
C ILE A 56 2.62 -1.27 -1.63
N THR A 57 3.49 -1.40 -2.64
CA THR A 57 3.98 -0.26 -3.43
C THR A 57 2.83 0.41 -4.19
N LEU A 58 1.98 -0.38 -4.85
CA LEU A 58 0.81 0.13 -5.57
C LEU A 58 -0.23 0.75 -4.62
N ILE A 59 -0.43 0.19 -3.42
CA ILE A 59 -1.31 0.76 -2.39
C ILE A 59 -0.80 2.15 -1.97
N ASN A 60 0.52 2.34 -1.82
CA ASN A 60 1.10 3.66 -1.53
C ASN A 60 0.78 4.66 -2.65
N HIS A 61 0.95 4.26 -3.92
CA HIS A 61 0.61 5.12 -5.05
C HIS A 61 -0.89 5.42 -5.13
N TRP A 62 -1.73 4.44 -4.84
CA TRP A 62 -3.18 4.58 -4.81
C TRP A 62 -3.61 5.60 -3.76
N LEU A 63 -3.03 5.53 -2.56
CA LEU A 63 -3.24 6.49 -1.48
C LEU A 63 -2.80 7.90 -1.88
N GLU A 64 -1.57 8.07 -2.36
CA GLU A 64 -1.04 9.39 -2.77
C GLU A 64 -1.88 10.03 -3.88
N ARG A 65 -2.27 9.26 -4.88
CA ARG A 65 -3.10 9.73 -5.98
C ARG A 65 -4.50 10.13 -5.50
N SER A 66 -5.10 9.37 -4.59
CA SER A 66 -6.44 9.65 -4.06
C SER A 66 -6.50 10.97 -3.29
N PHE A 67 -5.49 11.27 -2.47
CA PHE A 67 -5.41 12.55 -1.75
C PHE A 67 -5.25 13.73 -2.71
N LYS A 68 -4.40 13.60 -3.74
CA LYS A 68 -4.25 14.62 -4.78
C LYS A 68 -5.57 14.86 -5.52
N MET A 69 -6.24 13.78 -5.95
CA MET A 69 -7.53 13.87 -6.63
C MET A 69 -8.59 14.54 -5.75
N ALA A 70 -8.67 14.18 -4.46
CA ALA A 70 -9.60 14.81 -3.52
C ALA A 70 -9.44 16.33 -3.48
N LEU A 71 -8.19 16.81 -3.37
CA LEU A 71 -7.88 18.24 -3.31
C LEU A 71 -8.16 18.95 -4.64
N ILE A 72 -7.83 18.30 -5.77
CA ILE A 72 -8.10 18.83 -7.11
C ILE A 72 -9.60 18.99 -7.32
N TYR A 73 -10.38 17.95 -7.07
CA TYR A 73 -11.83 17.98 -7.22
C TYR A 73 -12.48 18.97 -6.26
N HIS A 74 -12.12 18.95 -4.97
CA HIS A 74 -12.64 19.91 -3.99
C HIS A 74 -12.37 21.36 -4.43
N THR A 75 -11.13 21.68 -4.78
CA THR A 75 -10.72 23.05 -5.14
C THR A 75 -11.37 23.53 -6.43
N SER A 76 -11.69 22.61 -7.34
CA SER A 76 -12.29 22.92 -8.65
C SER A 76 -13.81 22.83 -8.65
N GLY A 77 -14.42 22.69 -7.47
CA GLY A 77 -15.86 22.67 -7.30
C GLY A 77 -16.52 21.35 -7.72
N GLY A 78 -15.93 20.24 -7.30
CA GLY A 78 -16.42 18.87 -7.51
C GLY A 78 -15.84 18.20 -8.76
N ARG A 79 -16.06 16.89 -8.85
CA ARG A 79 -15.67 16.08 -10.02
C ARG A 79 -16.51 16.47 -11.24
N LYS A 80 -15.87 16.52 -12.40
CA LYS A 80 -16.46 16.82 -13.71
C LYS A 80 -16.23 15.64 -14.64
N ASP A 81 -17.31 15.06 -15.14
CA ASP A 81 -17.23 13.93 -16.08
C ASP A 81 -17.00 14.39 -17.54
N ASN A 82 -17.08 15.71 -17.83
CA ASN A 82 -16.88 16.23 -19.17
C ASN A 82 -15.38 16.44 -19.49
N PHE A 83 -14.79 15.49 -20.21
CA PHE A 83 -13.37 15.48 -20.58
C PHE A 83 -12.87 16.71 -21.35
N THR A 84 -13.70 17.40 -22.14
CA THR A 84 -13.22 18.48 -23.01
C THR A 84 -12.82 19.75 -22.27
N LEU A 85 -13.33 19.96 -21.04
CA LEU A 85 -13.04 21.14 -20.22
C LEU A 85 -12.19 20.82 -18.98
N GLN A 86 -11.87 19.54 -18.72
CA GLN A 86 -11.15 19.15 -17.50
C GLN A 86 -9.78 19.82 -17.37
N ALA A 87 -9.06 19.98 -18.48
CA ALA A 87 -7.75 20.61 -18.46
C ALA A 87 -7.84 22.04 -17.92
N GLU A 88 -8.77 22.85 -18.44
CA GLU A 88 -8.97 24.23 -18.01
C GLU A 88 -9.47 24.32 -16.56
N ILE A 89 -10.40 23.44 -16.18
CA ILE A 89 -11.01 23.43 -14.85
C ILE A 89 -9.99 23.04 -13.77
N TYR A 90 -9.18 22.02 -14.02
CA TYR A 90 -8.31 21.43 -13.01
C TYR A 90 -6.87 21.98 -13.02
N GLU A 91 -6.44 22.69 -14.07
CA GLU A 91 -5.05 23.13 -14.23
C GLU A 91 -4.51 23.84 -12.97
N SER A 92 -5.27 24.79 -12.44
CA SER A 92 -4.85 25.57 -11.26
C SER A 92 -4.67 24.69 -10.02
N ALA A 93 -5.59 23.76 -9.78
CA ALA A 93 -5.54 22.86 -8.65
C ALA A 93 -4.45 21.79 -8.82
N ILE A 94 -4.26 21.27 -10.03
CA ILE A 94 -3.17 20.34 -10.36
C ILE A 94 -1.81 21.00 -10.07
N LYS A 95 -1.58 22.21 -10.61
CA LYS A 95 -0.34 22.97 -10.36
C LYS A 95 -0.09 23.21 -8.87
N LYS A 96 -1.16 23.37 -8.09
CA LYS A 96 -1.07 23.59 -6.65
C LYS A 96 -0.69 22.33 -5.86
N TYR A 97 -1.30 21.18 -6.15
CA TYR A 97 -1.20 19.99 -5.28
C TYR A 97 -0.32 18.86 -5.84
N ASP A 98 0.03 18.85 -7.13
CA ASP A 98 0.73 17.70 -7.72
C ASP A 98 2.18 17.56 -7.21
N ASN A 99 2.85 18.66 -6.90
CA ASN A 99 4.20 18.64 -6.35
C ASN A 99 4.24 18.54 -4.81
N CYS A 100 3.07 18.52 -4.15
CA CYS A 100 2.99 18.40 -2.70
C CYS A 100 3.27 16.97 -2.24
N THR A 101 3.90 16.84 -1.08
CA THR A 101 4.13 15.52 -0.48
C THR A 101 2.81 14.93 0.03
N LEU A 102 2.77 13.62 0.26
CA LEU A 102 1.62 12.97 0.89
C LEU A 102 1.25 13.64 2.23
N ASN A 103 2.24 14.05 3.04
CA ASN A 103 1.99 14.73 4.31
C ASN A 103 1.26 16.07 4.11
N ASP A 104 1.71 16.85 3.13
CA ASP A 104 1.14 18.18 2.85
C ASP A 104 -0.29 18.05 2.33
N ASN A 105 -0.53 17.04 1.49
CA ASN A 105 -1.87 16.74 0.99
C ASN A 105 -2.80 16.23 2.09
N ILE A 106 -2.33 15.39 3.02
CA ILE A 106 -3.12 14.95 4.19
C ILE A 106 -3.49 16.15 5.05
N ASN A 107 -2.53 17.04 5.34
CA ASN A 107 -2.81 18.25 6.12
C ASN A 107 -3.81 19.16 5.40
N SER A 108 -3.65 19.36 4.09
CA SER A 108 -4.60 20.13 3.29
C SER A 108 -6.02 19.53 3.31
N CYS A 109 -6.15 18.21 3.18
CA CYS A 109 -7.46 17.54 3.29
C CYS A 109 -8.07 17.71 4.68
N TYR A 110 -7.26 17.67 5.74
CA TYR A 110 -7.73 17.89 7.10
C TYR A 110 -8.19 19.33 7.33
N ASP A 111 -7.42 20.31 6.87
CA ASP A 111 -7.74 21.74 6.98
C ASP A 111 -9.01 22.10 6.20
N LEU A 112 -9.29 21.36 5.11
CA LEU A 112 -10.52 21.46 4.33
C LEU A 112 -11.67 20.58 4.86
N HIS A 113 -11.50 19.93 6.01
CA HIS A 113 -12.48 19.03 6.63
C HIS A 113 -12.95 17.86 5.74
N LEU A 114 -12.11 17.44 4.79
CA LEU A 114 -12.32 16.24 3.97
C LEU A 114 -12.01 14.95 4.75
N ILE A 115 -11.22 15.05 5.81
CA ILE A 115 -10.93 13.98 6.77
C ILE A 115 -10.98 14.53 8.20
N ASP A 116 -11.18 13.65 9.17
CA ASP A 116 -11.19 13.98 10.59
C ASP A 116 -9.89 13.56 11.31
N ASP A 117 -9.84 13.81 12.62
CA ASP A 117 -8.69 13.47 13.47
C ASP A 117 -8.39 11.98 13.51
N ALA A 118 -9.43 11.14 13.47
CA ALA A 118 -9.28 9.68 13.52
C ALA A 118 -8.59 9.16 12.26
N ILE A 119 -9.00 9.66 11.09
CA ILE A 119 -8.39 9.34 9.80
C ILE A 119 -6.96 9.89 9.73
N LYS A 120 -6.73 11.14 10.15
CA LYS A 120 -5.39 11.76 10.16
C LYS A 120 -4.41 10.98 11.04
N THR A 121 -4.87 10.52 12.20
CA THR A 121 -4.07 9.69 13.12
C THR A 121 -3.72 8.34 12.46
N SER A 122 -4.71 7.68 11.87
CA SER A 122 -4.52 6.42 11.14
C SER A 122 -3.52 6.55 9.98
N LEU A 123 -3.61 7.64 9.21
CA LEU A 123 -2.68 7.95 8.12
C LEU A 123 -1.25 8.18 8.59
N THR A 124 -1.08 8.76 9.78
CA THR A 124 0.25 8.97 10.36
C THR A 124 0.93 7.63 10.66
N VAL A 125 0.16 6.66 11.17
CA VAL A 125 0.64 5.29 11.40
C VAL A 125 0.96 4.59 10.08
N ILE A 126 0.01 4.59 9.14
CA ILE A 126 0.16 4.01 7.80
C ILE A 126 1.41 4.54 7.09
N ARG A 127 1.61 5.86 7.08
CA ARG A 127 2.73 6.48 6.37
C ARG A 127 4.07 6.06 6.96
N LYS A 128 4.17 5.99 8.29
CA LYS A 128 5.42 5.58 8.96
C LYS A 128 5.71 4.10 8.73
N LYS A 129 4.69 3.25 8.86
CA LYS A 129 4.83 1.80 8.79
C LYS A 129 5.01 1.27 7.36
N PHE A 130 4.22 1.75 6.41
CA PHE A 130 4.20 1.21 5.06
C PHE A 130 4.91 2.13 4.07
N ARG A 131 4.36 3.32 3.85
CA ARG A 131 4.86 4.24 2.80
C ARG A 131 6.33 4.54 2.95
N ASN A 132 6.77 5.06 4.10
CA ASN A 132 8.16 5.44 4.28
C ASN A 132 9.08 4.21 4.33
N ALA A 133 8.69 3.18 5.09
CA ALA A 133 9.53 2.02 5.29
C ALA A 133 9.80 1.26 3.99
N TYR A 134 8.75 0.97 3.21
CA TYR A 134 8.88 0.22 1.95
C TYR A 134 9.41 1.10 0.81
N SER A 135 9.02 2.38 0.69
CA SER A 135 9.52 3.25 -0.39
C SER A 135 10.99 3.65 -0.24
N HIS A 136 11.55 3.60 0.97
CA HIS A 136 12.97 3.92 1.23
C HIS A 136 13.81 2.69 1.63
N ALA A 137 13.24 1.48 1.55
CA ALA A 137 13.89 0.22 1.95
C ALA A 137 14.53 0.29 3.35
N GLU A 138 13.86 0.95 4.30
CA GLU A 138 14.38 1.18 5.65
C GLU A 138 14.16 -0.05 6.52
N ALA A 139 15.10 -1.00 6.49
CA ALA A 139 15.04 -2.26 7.22
C ALA A 139 14.67 -2.11 8.71
N ASN A 140 15.21 -1.10 9.40
CA ASN A 140 14.88 -0.81 10.81
C ASN A 140 13.41 -0.47 11.05
N LYS A 141 12.70 0.06 10.04
CA LYS A 141 11.28 0.40 10.13
C LYS A 141 10.38 -0.72 9.63
N ILE A 142 10.84 -1.47 8.61
CA ILE A 142 10.12 -2.64 8.08
C ILE A 142 10.11 -3.75 9.13
N PHE A 143 11.28 -4.05 9.71
CA PHE A 143 11.44 -5.14 10.65
C PHE A 143 11.22 -4.73 12.11
N ASP A 144 11.20 -3.43 12.41
CA ASP A 144 10.94 -2.85 13.74
C ASP A 144 11.54 -3.69 14.90
N ASN A 145 10.69 -4.35 15.69
CA ASN A 145 11.10 -5.17 16.85
C ASN A 145 11.17 -6.68 16.56
N LEU A 146 11.15 -7.10 15.29
CA LEU A 146 11.22 -8.50 14.90
C LEU A 146 12.63 -9.05 15.08
N ALA A 147 12.70 -10.25 15.63
CA ALA A 147 13.94 -10.97 15.84
C ALA A 147 13.81 -12.41 15.37
N ALA A 148 14.88 -12.93 14.77
CA ALA A 148 14.96 -14.31 14.31
C ALA A 148 15.92 -15.12 15.20
N PRO A 149 15.61 -16.39 15.47
CA PRO A 149 16.55 -17.29 16.14
C PRO A 149 17.69 -17.64 15.17
N ILE A 150 18.93 -17.42 15.61
CA ILE A 150 20.16 -17.83 14.92
C ILE A 150 20.80 -18.97 15.70
N SER A 151 21.01 -20.10 15.03
CA SER A 151 21.80 -21.22 15.54
C SER A 151 23.24 -21.08 15.08
N ILE A 152 24.17 -20.92 16.03
CA ILE A 152 25.61 -20.89 15.75
C ILE A 152 26.21 -22.25 16.13
N SER A 153 26.98 -22.82 15.20
CA SER A 153 27.74 -24.06 15.37
C SER A 153 29.23 -23.75 15.32
N ALA A 154 29.97 -24.06 16.37
CA ALA A 154 31.44 -24.00 16.37
C ALA A 154 32.02 -25.36 15.98
N THR A 155 32.78 -25.41 14.88
CA THR A 155 33.60 -26.57 14.54
C THR A 155 34.99 -26.38 15.14
N GLU A 156 35.29 -27.12 16.22
CA GLU A 156 36.60 -27.76 16.38
C GLU A 156 36.71 -28.77 17.53
N LYS A 157 35.83 -28.78 18.56
CA LYS A 157 35.83 -29.89 19.56
C LYS A 157 34.64 -30.00 20.52
N ALA A 158 33.56 -29.25 20.34
CA ALA A 158 32.33 -29.44 21.10
C ALA A 158 31.13 -28.98 20.28
N HIS A 159 30.18 -29.88 20.01
CA HIS A 159 28.89 -29.56 19.41
C HIS A 159 28.00 -28.82 20.43
N GLN A 160 28.37 -27.59 20.80
CA GLN A 160 27.48 -26.70 21.53
C GLN A 160 26.75 -25.81 20.52
N PHE A 161 25.45 -26.08 20.38
CA PHE A 161 24.53 -25.17 19.71
C PHE A 161 24.11 -24.09 20.70
N SER A 162 24.32 -22.82 20.34
CA SER A 162 23.67 -21.71 21.03
C SER A 162 22.65 -21.09 20.09
N ILE A 163 21.38 -21.03 20.52
CA ILE A 163 20.35 -20.26 19.85
C ILE A 163 20.38 -18.85 20.46
N LYS A 164 20.64 -17.84 19.63
CA LYS A 164 20.51 -16.43 20.02
C LYS A 164 19.39 -15.80 19.21
N SER A 165 18.57 -14.98 19.85
CA SER A 165 17.64 -14.12 19.14
C SER A 165 18.38 -12.87 18.67
N GLN A 166 18.28 -12.54 17.39
CA GLN A 166 18.91 -11.36 16.79
C GLN A 166 17.85 -10.57 16.03
N SER A 167 17.84 -9.24 16.20
CA SER A 167 16.92 -8.40 15.43
C SER A 167 17.17 -8.56 13.94
N ILE A 168 16.09 -8.82 13.19
CA ILE A 168 16.12 -9.00 11.74
C ILE A 168 16.68 -7.76 11.07
N ALA A 169 16.46 -6.57 11.64
CA ALA A 169 16.96 -5.28 11.16
C ALA A 169 18.50 -5.18 11.07
N TYR A 170 19.25 -6.13 11.65
CA TYR A 170 20.70 -6.23 11.55
C TYR A 170 21.17 -7.50 10.82
N MET A 171 20.28 -8.16 10.08
CA MET A 171 20.54 -9.41 9.36
C MET A 171 20.29 -9.25 7.84
N PRO A 172 21.13 -8.48 7.12
CA PRO A 172 20.92 -8.16 5.70
C PRO A 172 20.78 -9.39 4.79
N LEU A 173 21.39 -10.51 5.17
CA LEU A 173 21.31 -11.77 4.42
C LEU A 173 19.88 -12.34 4.30
N ILE A 174 18.98 -11.98 5.21
CA ILE A 174 17.61 -12.50 5.23
C ILE A 174 16.55 -11.44 4.89
N TYR A 175 16.94 -10.20 4.55
CA TYR A 175 15.99 -9.11 4.32
C TYR A 175 14.95 -9.45 3.24
N GLY A 176 15.39 -10.02 2.11
CA GLY A 176 14.47 -10.37 1.02
C GLY A 176 13.38 -11.33 1.47
N LEU A 177 13.76 -12.42 2.14
CA LEU A 177 12.83 -13.42 2.66
C LEU A 177 11.94 -12.85 3.76
N ALA A 178 12.51 -12.14 4.72
CA ALA A 178 11.75 -11.57 5.83
C ALA A 178 10.73 -10.52 5.33
N GLN A 179 11.11 -9.70 4.35
CA GLN A 179 10.22 -8.70 3.76
C GLN A 179 9.13 -9.33 2.91
N GLU A 180 9.40 -10.44 2.23
CA GLU A 180 8.39 -11.23 1.52
C GLU A 180 7.32 -11.78 2.46
N ILE A 181 7.74 -12.43 3.56
CA ILE A 181 6.84 -12.97 4.58
C ILE A 181 5.99 -11.86 5.20
N LEU A 182 6.61 -10.76 5.62
CA LEU A 182 5.87 -9.63 6.21
C LEU A 182 4.91 -8.99 5.23
N ALA A 183 5.32 -8.81 3.97
CA ALA A 183 4.43 -8.25 2.97
C ALA A 183 3.19 -9.15 2.74
N GLU A 184 3.35 -10.47 2.77
CA GLU A 184 2.24 -11.41 2.66
C GLU A 184 1.21 -11.25 3.79
N GLU A 185 1.68 -11.05 5.03
CA GLU A 185 0.82 -10.82 6.19
C GLU A 185 0.15 -9.43 6.14
N GLU A 186 0.85 -8.42 5.66
CA GLU A 186 0.43 -7.03 5.81
C GLU A 186 -0.28 -6.42 4.61
N ALA A 187 -0.05 -6.91 3.38
CA ALA A 187 -0.55 -6.27 2.16
C ALA A 187 -2.08 -6.16 2.12
N PHE A 188 -2.80 -7.21 2.52
CA PHE A 188 -4.26 -7.21 2.48
C PHE A 188 -4.90 -6.35 3.59
N PRO A 189 -4.49 -6.44 4.87
CA PRO A 189 -4.92 -5.48 5.90
C PRO A 189 -4.61 -4.02 5.53
N TYR A 190 -3.46 -3.78 4.89
CA TYR A 190 -3.09 -2.45 4.42
C TYR A 190 -4.03 -1.96 3.31
N PHE A 191 -4.32 -2.81 2.32
CA PHE A 191 -5.30 -2.53 1.27
C PHE A 191 -6.67 -2.14 1.85
N LEU A 192 -7.20 -2.91 2.81
CA LEU A 192 -8.48 -2.63 3.45
C LEU A 192 -8.50 -1.26 4.12
N SER A 193 -7.42 -0.94 4.85
CA SER A 193 -7.29 0.33 5.57
C SER A 193 -7.27 1.52 4.60
N VAL A 194 -6.52 1.43 3.51
CA VAL A 194 -6.43 2.48 2.49
C VAL A 194 -7.73 2.62 1.70
N ARG A 195 -8.36 1.51 1.33
CA ARG A 195 -9.64 1.49 0.64
C ARG A 195 -10.71 2.26 1.44
N GLU A 196 -10.79 2.02 2.75
CA GLU A 196 -11.77 2.72 3.61
C GLU A 196 -11.53 4.23 3.63
N ILE A 197 -10.28 4.66 3.72
CA ILE A 197 -9.90 6.08 3.68
C ILE A 197 -10.27 6.71 2.33
N ILE A 198 -9.98 6.01 1.22
CA ILE A 198 -10.30 6.49 -0.13
C ILE A 198 -11.82 6.61 -0.33
N ASN A 199 -12.59 5.62 0.13
CA ASN A 199 -14.04 5.67 0.07
C ASN A 199 -14.61 6.83 0.90
N HIS A 200 -14.08 7.06 2.11
CA HIS A 200 -14.46 8.21 2.93
C HIS A 200 -14.20 9.54 2.20
N LEU A 201 -12.98 9.72 1.67
CA LEU A 201 -12.60 10.92 0.91
C LEU A 201 -13.52 11.15 -0.29
N ALA A 202 -13.77 10.11 -1.07
CA ALA A 202 -14.58 10.22 -2.27
C ALA A 202 -16.03 10.60 -1.94
N ILE A 203 -16.63 9.96 -0.94
CA ILE A 203 -17.98 10.32 -0.46
C ILE A 203 -18.02 11.77 0.03
N LYS A 204 -17.00 12.23 0.76
CA LYS A 204 -16.94 13.62 1.24
C LYS A 204 -16.88 14.61 0.08
N VAL A 205 -16.04 14.35 -0.91
CA VAL A 205 -15.87 15.23 -2.08
C VAL A 205 -17.10 15.25 -2.98
N GLU A 206 -17.74 14.11 -3.26
CA GLU A 206 -18.94 14.04 -4.11
C GLU A 206 -20.18 14.68 -3.43
N ASN A 207 -20.20 14.74 -2.10
CA ASN A 207 -21.28 15.40 -1.35
C ASN A 207 -21.12 16.93 -1.24
N ILE A 208 -20.05 17.50 -1.81
CA ILE A 208 -19.89 18.96 -1.94
C ILE A 208 -20.88 19.43 -3.01
N LYS A 209 -22.13 19.64 -2.59
CA LYS A 209 -23.13 20.34 -3.40
C LYS A 209 -22.65 21.78 -3.59
N ILE A 210 -22.50 22.18 -4.83
CA ILE A 210 -22.46 23.59 -5.25
C ILE A 210 -23.86 23.97 -5.69
#